data_AF-A0A7V9NJ94-F1
#
_entry.id   AF-A0A7V9NJ94-F1
#
_cell.length_a   1.000
_cell.length_b   1.000
_cell.length_c   1.000
_cell.angle_alpha   90.00
_cell.angle_beta   90.00
_cell.angle_gamma   90.00
#
_symmetry.space_group_name_H-M   'P 1'
#
loop_
_entity.id
_entity.type
_entity.pdbx_description
1 polymer ?
#
loop_
_entity_poly.entity_id
_entity_poly.type
_entity_poly.pdbx_seq_one_letter_code
_entity_poly.pdbx_strand_id
1 'polypeptide(L)' 'MSLVRLLGFTTLGCGCVTGRYREVTTNREITYVEEKGTGCPYPTHRRNHTLATTGFGLSAVSAKAS' A
#
# COMPACT_ATOMS: atom_id res chain seq x y z
N MET A 1 5.37 21.37 2.67
CA MET A 1 5.88 20.07 3.15
C MET A 1 4.79 19.43 4.01
N SER A 2 4.17 18.33 3.57
CA SER A 2 3.20 17.59 4.40
C SER A 2 3.96 16.54 5.23
N LEU A 3 3.65 16.47 6.53
CA LEU A 3 4.20 15.42 7.40
C LEU A 3 3.37 14.15 7.19
N VAL A 4 4.01 13.12 6.64
CA VAL A 4 3.44 11.78 6.50
C VAL A 4 4.10 10.83 7.48
N ARG A 5 3.28 10.02 8.14
CA ARG A 5 3.73 8.94 9.02
C ARG A 5 3.47 7.61 8.34
N LEU A 6 4.50 6.80 8.19
CA LEU A 6 4.36 5.42 7.76
C LEU A 6 3.63 4.62 8.86
N LEU A 7 2.55 3.94 8.49
CA LEU A 7 1.77 3.05 9.34
C LEU A 7 2.19 1.59 9.20
N GLY A 8 2.66 1.19 8.01
CA GLY A 8 3.15 -0.17 7.77
C GLY A 8 3.26 -0.49 6.28
N PHE A 9 3.79 -1.67 6.00
CA PHE A 9 3.89 -2.22 4.64
C PHE A 9 3.08 -3.51 4.52
N THR A 10 2.63 -3.83 3.31
CA THR A 10 1.92 -5.06 3.01
C THR A 10 2.27 -5.55 1.61
N THR A 11 2.42 -6.86 1.46
CA THR A 11 2.62 -7.47 0.15
C THR A 11 1.28 -7.94 -0.39
N LEU A 12 0.93 -7.55 -1.62
CA LEU A 12 -0.25 -8.02 -2.32
C LEU A 12 -0.03 -9.43 -2.88
N GLY A 13 -1.11 -10.18 -3.11
CA GLY A 13 -1.04 -11.53 -3.70
C GLY A 13 -0.42 -11.59 -5.12
N CYS A 14 -0.29 -10.45 -5.80
CA CYS A 14 0.40 -10.33 -7.09
C CYS A 14 1.92 -10.07 -6.96
N GLY A 15 2.45 -9.99 -5.74
CA GLY A 15 3.87 -9.72 -5.47
C GLY A 15 4.24 -8.24 -5.38
N CYS A 16 3.30 -7.31 -5.49
CA CYS A 16 3.56 -5.88 -5.26
C CYS A 16 3.65 -5.56 -3.78
N VAL A 17 4.55 -4.65 -3.41
CA VAL A 17 4.66 -4.12 -2.04
C VAL A 17 3.91 -2.79 -1.97
N THR A 18 3.09 -2.63 -0.95
CA THR A 18 2.35 -1.40 -0.67
C THR A 18 2.74 -0.82 0.69
N GLY A 19 2.77 0.51 0.79
CA GLY A 19 3.03 1.26 2.00
C GLY A 19 1.78 2.05 2.39
N ARG A 20 1.35 1.92 3.65
CA ARG A 20 0.25 2.71 4.22
C ARG A 20 0.83 3.90 4.97
N TYR A 21 0.37 5.09 4.61
CA TYR A 21 0.80 6.36 5.17
C TYR A 21 -0.38 7.11 5.74
N ARG A 22 -0.14 7.89 6.78
CA ARG A 22 -1.10 8.84 7.35
C ARG A 22 -0.52 10.23 7.27
N GLU A 23 -1.23 11.13 6.60
CA GLU A 23 -0.96 12.56 6.68
C GLU A 23 -1.36 13.07 8.06
N VAL A 24 -0.43 13.70 8.78
CA VAL A 24 -0.63 14.13 10.17
C VAL A 24 -1.63 15.29 10.24
N THR A 25 -1.57 16.22 9.29
CA THR A 25 -2.38 17.44 9.28
C THR A 25 -3.84 17.16 8.92
N THR A 26 -4.07 16.34 7.89
CA THR A 26 -5.42 16.04 7.36
C THR A 26 -6.02 14.78 7.95
N ASN A 27 -5.24 14.04 8.75
CA ASN A 27 -5.55 12.70 9.22
C ASN A 27 -5.80 11.68 8.10
N ARG A 28 -5.51 12.03 6.85
CA ARG A 28 -5.85 11.21 5.69
C ARG A 28 -4.93 10.02 5.59
N GLU A 29 -5.49 8.84 5.37
CA GLU A 29 -4.72 7.65 5.09
C GLU A 29 -4.62 7.39 3.58
N ILE A 30 -3.41 7.12 3.13
CA ILE A 30 -3.09 6.90 1.73
C ILE A 30 -2.22 5.65 1.64
N THR A 31 -2.58 4.76 0.72
CA THR A 31 -1.77 3.58 0.42
C THR A 31 -1.12 3.79 -0.93
N TYR A 32 0.20 3.62 -1.00
CA TYR A 32 0.97 3.65 -2.24
C TYR A 32 1.52 2.28 -2.55
N VAL A 33 1.77 2.01 -3.84
CA VAL A 33 2.62 0.89 -4.25
C VAL A 33 4.08 1.32 -4.13
N GLU A 34 4.82 0.72 -3.21
CA GLU A 34 6.27 0.92 -3.04
C GLU A 34 7.05 0.23 -4.14
N GLU A 35 6.62 -0.98 -4.50
CA GLU A 35 7.31 -1.83 -5.48
C GLU A 35 6.31 -2.64 -6.30
N LYS A 36 6.49 -2.65 -7.62
CA LYS A 36 5.71 -3.49 -8.52
C LYS A 36 6.34 -4.88 -8.58
N GLY A 37 5.57 -5.90 -8.23
CA GLY A 37 5.99 -7.30 -8.41
C GLY A 37 6.32 -7.58 -9.87
N THR A 38 7.39 -8.35 -10.10
CA THR A 38 7.91 -8.69 -11.43
C THR A 38 6.85 -9.36 -12.31
N GLY A 39 6.02 -10.24 -11.73
CA GLY A 39 4.93 -10.92 -12.42
C GLY A 39 3.57 -10.22 -12.35
N CYS A 40 3.46 -9.02 -11.77
CA CYS A 40 2.16 -8.37 -11.57
C CYS A 40 1.54 -7.93 -12.91
N PRO A 41 0.36 -8.48 -13.31
CA PRO A 41 -0.29 -8.14 -14.57
C PRO A 41 -1.06 -6.82 -14.51
N TYR A 42 -1.31 -6.29 -13.31
CA TYR A 42 -2.08 -5.06 -13.12
C TYR A 42 -1.25 -3.82 -13.49
N PRO A 43 -1.66 -3.03 -14.51
CA PRO A 43 -0.95 -1.80 -14.89
C PRO A 43 -1.14 -0.70 -13.84
N THR A 44 -2.19 -0.79 -13.02
CA THR A 44 -2.48 0.13 -11.91
C THR A 44 -1.53 -0.06 -10.72
N HIS A 45 -0.86 -1.22 -10.60
CA HIS A 45 0.17 -1.44 -9.58
C HIS A 45 1.52 -0.91 -10.04
N ARG A 46 1.60 0.41 -10.28
CA ARG A 46 2.86 1.08 -10.61
C ARG A 46 3.45 1.68 -9.33
N ARG A 47 4.77 1.64 -9.21
CA ARG A 47 5.49 2.32 -8.12
C ARG A 47 5.05 3.78 -8.00
N ASN A 48 4.80 4.22 -6.77
CA ASN A 48 4.25 5.53 -6.37
C ASN A 48 2.81 5.80 -6.83
N HIS A 49 2.09 4.80 -7.34
CA HIS A 49 0.66 4.93 -7.62
C HIS A 49 -0.15 4.77 -6.33
N THR A 50 -1.13 5.64 -6.12
CA THR A 50 -2.08 5.52 -5.01
C THR A 50 -3.04 4.38 -5.28
N LEU A 51 -3.20 3.49 -4.31
CA LEU A 51 -4.34 2.59 -4.27
C LEU A 51 -5.42 3.35 -3.50
N ALA A 52 -6.53 3.67 -4.18
CA ALA A 52 -7.61 4.39 -3.54
C ALA A 52 -8.04 3.63 -2.28
N THR A 53 -8.05 4.33 -1.15
CA THR A 53 -8.58 3.82 0.12
C THR A 53 -10.10 3.75 0.02
N THR A 54 -10.63 2.89 -0.85
CA THR A 54 -12.00 2.42 -0.71
C THR A 54 -11.98 1.48 0.48
N GLY A 55 -12.80 1.75 1.50
CA GLY A 55 -12.89 0.95 2.72
C GLY A 55 -13.38 -0.48 2.47
N PHE A 56 -12.62 -1.27 1.71
CA PHE A 56 -12.75 -2.71 1.65
C PHE A 56 -11.87 -3.27 2.75
N GLY A 57 -12.55 -3.66 3.83
CA GLY A 57 -11.93 -4.31 4.97
C GLY A 57 -11.03 -5.48 4.55
N LEU A 58 -9.95 -5.62 5.31
CA LEU A 58 -9.47 -6.91 5.79
C LEU A 58 -9.34 -8.00 4.72
N SER A 59 -8.25 -7.97 3.95
CA SER A 59 -7.62 -9.20 3.42
C SER A 59 -6.14 -8.95 3.11
N ALA A 60 -5.44 -8.23 4.00
CA ALA A 60 -3.99 -8.37 4.07
C ALA A 60 -3.73 -9.69 4.79
N VAL A 61 -3.63 -10.78 4.04
CA VAL A 61 -3.16 -12.06 4.55
C VAL A 61 -1.73 -11.81 5.02
N SER A 62 -1.57 -11.59 6.32
CA SER A 62 -0.28 -11.45 6.98
C SER A 62 0.43 -12.78 6.79
N ALA A 63 1.33 -12.86 5.82
CA ALA A 63 2.17 -14.02 5.62
C ALA A 63 3.11 -14.11 6.84
N LYS A 64 2.72 -14.95 7.79
CA LYS A 64 3.56 -15.40 8.91
C LYS A 64 4.80 -16.05 8.31
N ALA A 65 5.93 -15.36 8.38
CA ALA A 65 7.24 -15.98 8.19
C ALA A 65 7.41 -17.04 9.29
N SER A 66 7.65 -18.28 8.89
CA SER A 66 7.94 -19.42 9.76
C SER A 66 9.16 -20.14 9.23
#